data_AF-A0AAD3STB8-F1
#
_entry.id   AF-A0AAD3STB8-F1
#
_cell.length_a   1.000
_cell.length_b   1.000
_cell.length_c   1.000
_cell.angle_alpha   90.00
_cell.angle_beta   90.00
_cell.angle_gamma   90.00
#
_symmetry.space_group_name_H-M   'P 1'
#
loop_
_entity.id
_entity.type
_entity.pdbx_description
1 polymer ?
#
loop_
_entity_poly.entity_id
_entity_poly.type
_entity_poly.pdbx_seq_one_letter_code
_entity_poly.pdbx_strand_id
1 'polypeptide(L)'
;MGAAGSRLEKALGDQFPEGERYFGLENFGNTCYCNSVLQALYFCVPFREKLLEYYEKNKNPADAEENLLTCLADLFTQISSQKKKTGVISPKRFVQRVRKENELFRGYMHQDAHEFLNFLLNELVDILEKESSAAKNHPENSSSEKIANGPMNGQANGGLKEPLGTWVHKNFQGILTNETKCLRCETVTARDETFFDLSVDIEQNSSITSCLKNFSSTETLNAEDKFFCDKCCSLQEAQKRMKIKKPPHILVIHLKRFKYIEQLGRNKKLSYRVVFPLELKLMNTLEDADSEYSLFSVVVHVGTGPNHGHYVCLVKSHNHWLFFDDENVEMIDESAVQTFFGSAQEYSSNSEHGYILFYESITS
;
A
#
# COMPACT_ATOMS: atom_id res chain seq x y z
N MET A 1 -34.62 29.60 0.71
CA MET A 1 -33.21 30.02 0.74
C MET A 1 -32.38 28.85 0.26
N GLY A 2 -31.86 28.91 -0.97
CA GLY A 2 -31.17 27.77 -1.59
C GLY A 2 -29.88 27.44 -0.83
N ALA A 3 -29.70 26.17 -0.46
CA ALA A 3 -28.46 25.70 0.11
C ALA A 3 -27.36 25.89 -0.94
N ALA A 4 -26.43 26.81 -0.69
CA ALA A 4 -25.26 26.98 -1.53
C ALA A 4 -24.37 25.74 -1.32
N GLY A 5 -24.56 24.72 -2.16
CA GLY A 5 -23.71 23.54 -2.18
C GLY A 5 -22.25 23.93 -2.44
N SER A 6 -21.31 23.10 -1.95
CA SER A 6 -19.89 23.31 -2.18
C SER A 6 -19.55 23.33 -3.67
N ARG A 7 -18.37 23.85 -4.06
CA ARG A 7 -17.92 23.86 -5.46
C ARG A 7 -17.94 22.44 -6.06
N LEU A 8 -17.53 21.45 -5.27
CA LEU A 8 -17.54 20.05 -5.67
C LEU A 8 -18.96 19.49 -5.82
N GLU A 9 -19.88 19.80 -4.89
CA GLU A 9 -21.29 19.40 -5.02
C GLU A 9 -21.94 19.99 -6.27
N LYS A 10 -21.61 21.24 -6.61
CA LYS A 10 -22.08 21.89 -7.84
C LYS A 10 -21.48 21.27 -9.10
N ALA A 11 -20.21 20.85 -9.05
CA ALA A 11 -19.54 20.20 -10.17
C ALA A 11 -20.12 18.81 -10.45
N LEU A 12 -20.41 18.03 -9.40
CA LEU A 12 -21.00 16.69 -9.51
C LEU A 12 -22.51 16.73 -9.82
N GLY A 13 -23.24 17.68 -9.27
CA GLY A 13 -24.69 17.79 -9.46
C GLY A 13 -25.41 16.46 -9.14
N ASP A 14 -26.19 15.98 -10.11
CA ASP A 14 -26.95 14.72 -10.01
C ASP A 14 -26.06 13.47 -10.10
N GLN A 15 -24.79 13.60 -10.50
CA GLN A 15 -23.82 12.50 -10.57
C GLN A 15 -23.14 12.23 -9.21
N PHE A 16 -23.48 12.99 -8.16
CA PHE A 16 -22.92 12.77 -6.83
C PHE A 16 -23.40 11.41 -6.29
N PRO A 17 -22.51 10.42 -6.07
CA PRO A 17 -22.93 9.07 -5.70
C PRO A 17 -23.66 9.02 -4.37
N GLU A 18 -24.70 8.19 -4.29
CA GLU A 18 -25.44 8.01 -3.05
C GLU A 18 -24.55 7.34 -1.99
N GLY A 19 -24.67 7.77 -0.74
CA GLY A 19 -23.85 7.24 0.36
C GLY A 19 -22.42 7.78 0.44
N GLU A 20 -21.83 8.26 -0.65
CA GLU A 20 -20.44 8.75 -0.65
C GLU A 20 -20.27 10.10 0.06
N ARG A 21 -19.06 10.30 0.59
CA ARG A 21 -18.64 11.50 1.33
C ARG A 21 -17.24 11.89 0.89
N TYR A 22 -17.07 13.13 0.44
CA TYR A 22 -15.79 13.63 -0.08
C TYR A 22 -15.24 14.73 0.82
N PHE A 23 -14.33 14.35 1.70
CA PHE A 23 -13.75 15.24 2.71
C PHE A 23 -12.25 15.35 2.56
N GLY A 24 -11.75 16.58 2.49
CA GLY A 24 -10.33 16.86 2.63
C GLY A 24 -9.84 16.62 4.06
N LEU A 25 -8.52 16.54 4.24
CA LEU A 25 -7.87 16.35 5.54
C LEU A 25 -6.98 17.54 5.86
N GLU A 26 -7.14 18.12 7.05
CA GLU A 26 -6.29 19.23 7.51
C GLU A 26 -4.81 18.85 7.56
N ASN A 27 -3.93 19.76 7.13
CA ASN A 27 -2.48 19.57 7.22
C ASN A 27 -1.94 20.06 8.58
N PHE A 28 -1.24 19.18 9.31
CA PHE A 28 -0.66 19.44 10.64
C PHE A 28 0.84 19.72 10.60
N GLY A 29 1.28 20.46 9.58
CA GLY A 29 2.67 20.79 9.33
C GLY A 29 3.39 19.62 8.67
N ASN A 30 3.46 19.66 7.34
CA ASN A 30 4.11 18.65 6.49
C ASN A 30 3.52 17.24 6.65
N THR A 31 2.22 17.12 6.91
CA THR A 31 1.53 15.81 7.02
C THR A 31 0.81 15.39 5.74
N CYS A 32 1.05 16.06 4.62
CA CYS A 32 0.44 15.73 3.34
C CYS A 32 0.77 14.29 2.87
N TYR A 33 1.96 13.77 3.19
CA TYR A 33 2.33 12.37 2.94
C TYR A 33 1.36 11.37 3.61
N CYS A 34 0.90 11.72 4.81
CA CYS A 34 -0.06 10.94 5.57
C CYS A 34 -1.46 11.11 4.97
N ASN A 35 -1.88 12.35 4.72
CA ASN A 35 -3.18 12.66 4.15
C ASN A 35 -3.39 11.96 2.79
N SER A 36 -2.40 12.01 1.89
CA SER A 36 -2.52 11.38 0.57
C SER A 36 -2.69 9.87 0.64
N VAL A 37 -1.98 9.20 1.56
CA VAL A 37 -2.08 7.75 1.77
C VAL A 37 -3.42 7.39 2.43
N LEU A 38 -3.88 8.19 3.41
CA LEU A 38 -5.18 8.00 4.04
C LEU A 38 -6.33 8.12 3.03
N GLN A 39 -6.26 9.07 2.10
CA GLN A 39 -7.23 9.18 1.02
C GLN A 39 -7.20 7.95 0.12
N ALA A 40 -6.01 7.50 -0.32
CA ALA A 40 -5.89 6.30 -1.15
C ALA A 40 -6.49 5.06 -0.46
N LEU A 41 -6.21 4.87 0.84
CA LEU A 41 -6.76 3.77 1.63
C LEU A 41 -8.26 3.91 1.92
N TYR A 42 -8.78 5.13 2.10
CA TYR A 42 -10.21 5.36 2.30
C TYR A 42 -11.03 4.95 1.07
N PHE A 43 -10.51 5.20 -0.12
CA PHE A 43 -11.18 4.82 -1.36
C PHE A 43 -10.87 3.39 -1.83
N CYS A 44 -10.01 2.67 -1.10
CA CYS A 44 -9.91 1.23 -1.21
C CYS A 44 -11.12 0.59 -0.50
N VAL A 45 -12.23 0.38 -1.23
CA VAL A 45 -13.52 -0.05 -0.67
C VAL A 45 -13.40 -1.29 0.22
N PRO A 46 -12.74 -2.38 -0.20
CA PRO A 46 -12.58 -3.58 0.65
C PRO A 46 -11.85 -3.33 1.97
N PHE A 47 -10.91 -2.38 2.01
CA PHE A 47 -10.19 -1.98 3.21
C PHE A 47 -11.07 -1.08 4.10
N ARG A 48 -11.71 -0.07 3.50
CA ARG A 48 -12.64 0.86 4.19
C ARG A 48 -13.75 0.08 4.91
N GLU A 49 -14.40 -0.85 4.24
CA GLU A 49 -15.50 -1.63 4.81
C GLU A 49 -15.04 -2.47 6.01
N LYS A 50 -13.90 -3.15 5.91
CA LYS A 50 -13.34 -3.94 7.01
C LYS A 50 -13.01 -3.08 8.22
N LEU A 51 -12.54 -1.86 8.00
CA LEU A 51 -12.23 -0.93 9.07
C LEU A 51 -13.50 -0.35 9.73
N LEU A 52 -14.55 -0.05 8.96
CA LEU A 52 -15.84 0.37 9.50
C LEU A 52 -16.53 -0.77 10.27
N GLU A 53 -16.45 -2.01 9.79
CA GLU A 53 -16.91 -3.20 10.52
C GLU A 53 -16.13 -3.38 11.84
N TYR A 54 -14.82 -3.15 11.82
CA TYR A 54 -13.98 -3.20 13.02
C TYR A 54 -14.42 -2.14 14.03
N TYR A 55 -14.70 -0.91 13.58
CA TYR A 55 -15.18 0.16 14.45
C TYR A 55 -16.50 -0.20 15.15
N GLU A 56 -17.50 -0.68 14.41
CA GLU A 56 -18.80 -1.01 14.99
C GLU A 56 -18.73 -2.16 16.01
N LYS A 57 -17.83 -3.14 15.80
CA LYS A 57 -17.58 -4.22 16.77
C LYS A 57 -16.88 -3.72 18.04
N ASN A 58 -16.07 -2.68 17.94
CA ASN A 58 -15.20 -2.18 19.01
C ASN A 58 -15.60 -0.79 19.52
N LYS A 59 -16.87 -0.39 19.32
CA LYS A 59 -17.39 0.94 19.69
C LYS A 59 -17.56 1.15 21.20
N ASN A 60 -17.70 0.05 21.97
CA ASN A 60 -18.02 0.04 23.40
C ASN A 60 -17.13 -0.84 24.33
N PRO A 61 -15.81 -0.98 24.19
CA PRO A 61 -14.99 -1.51 25.27
C PRO A 61 -14.56 -0.33 26.14
N ALA A 62 -15.15 -0.19 27.33
CA ALA A 62 -14.70 0.77 28.34
C ALA A 62 -13.20 0.61 28.70
N ASP A 63 -12.58 -0.49 28.26
CA ASP A 63 -11.19 -0.90 28.52
C ASP A 63 -10.33 -1.07 27.25
N ALA A 64 -10.78 -0.70 26.03
CA ALA A 64 -9.94 -0.87 24.84
C ALA A 64 -8.81 0.16 24.82
N GLU A 65 -7.58 -0.34 24.83
CA GLU A 65 -6.38 0.48 24.71
C GLU A 65 -6.35 1.17 23.35
N GLU A 66 -6.31 2.50 23.37
CA GLU A 66 -6.22 3.31 22.15
C GLU A 66 -4.89 3.03 21.44
N ASN A 67 -5.00 2.67 20.16
CA ASN A 67 -3.89 2.29 19.28
C ASN A 67 -4.09 2.88 17.87
N LEU A 68 -3.17 2.60 16.96
CA LEU A 68 -3.22 3.18 15.61
C LEU A 68 -4.46 2.71 14.81
N LEU A 69 -4.85 1.44 14.94
CA LEU A 69 -5.99 0.86 14.26
C LEU A 69 -7.32 1.49 14.72
N THR A 70 -7.51 1.66 16.02
CA THR A 70 -8.72 2.30 16.58
C THR A 70 -8.80 3.78 16.19
N CYS A 71 -7.67 4.51 16.18
CA CYS A 71 -7.63 5.89 15.67
C CYS A 71 -7.97 5.98 14.17
N LEU A 72 -7.48 5.06 13.35
CA LEU A 72 -7.79 5.02 11.92
C LEU A 72 -9.28 4.71 11.69
N ALA A 73 -9.81 3.74 12.44
CA ALA A 73 -11.21 3.32 12.36
C ALA A 73 -12.16 4.45 12.76
N ASP A 74 -11.82 5.20 13.82
CA ASP A 74 -12.53 6.41 14.22
C ASP A 74 -12.49 7.48 13.12
N LEU A 75 -11.32 7.74 12.52
CA LEU A 75 -11.19 8.70 11.42
C LEU A 75 -12.06 8.33 10.20
N PHE A 76 -12.02 7.07 9.74
CA PHE A 76 -12.80 6.64 8.58
C PHE A 76 -14.31 6.67 8.87
N THR A 77 -14.70 6.34 10.10
CA THR A 77 -16.08 6.46 10.55
C THR A 77 -16.52 7.92 10.62
N GLN A 78 -15.65 8.84 11.08
CA GLN A 78 -15.93 10.26 11.09
C GLN A 78 -16.15 10.82 9.69
N ILE A 79 -15.50 10.29 8.65
CA ILE A 79 -15.76 10.67 7.25
C ILE A 79 -17.09 10.08 6.78
N SER A 80 -17.28 8.76 6.94
CA SER A 80 -18.45 8.03 6.44
C SER A 80 -19.77 8.50 7.08
N SER A 81 -19.75 8.89 8.35
CA SER A 81 -20.92 9.30 9.11
C SER A 81 -21.29 10.79 8.96
N GLN A 82 -20.57 11.57 8.14
CA GLN A 82 -20.87 12.99 7.97
C GLN A 82 -22.27 13.22 7.41
N LYS A 83 -22.95 14.24 7.95
CA LYS A 83 -24.25 14.69 7.43
C LYS A 83 -24.12 15.46 6.12
N LYS A 84 -23.03 16.23 5.99
CA LYS A 84 -22.71 16.96 4.75
C LYS A 84 -22.06 15.98 3.76
N LYS A 85 -22.29 16.19 2.47
CA LYS A 85 -21.68 15.39 1.41
C LYS A 85 -20.21 15.73 1.21
N THR A 86 -19.84 16.99 1.46
CA THR A 86 -18.48 17.50 1.30
C THR A 86 -18.03 18.34 2.50
N GLY A 87 -16.72 18.43 2.70
CA GLY A 87 -16.13 19.27 3.75
C GLY A 87 -14.67 18.95 4.03
N VAL A 88 -14.23 19.23 5.25
CA VAL A 88 -12.88 19.00 5.74
C VAL A 88 -12.95 18.31 7.09
N ILE A 89 -12.07 17.34 7.33
CA ILE A 89 -11.91 16.65 8.61
C ILE A 89 -10.49 16.86 9.13
N SER A 90 -10.40 16.94 10.46
CA SER A 90 -9.15 17.14 11.19
C SER A 90 -8.59 15.79 11.66
N PRO A 91 -7.59 15.18 11.00
CA PRO A 91 -7.02 13.89 11.43
C PRO A 91 -6.12 14.00 12.67
N LYS A 92 -6.30 15.02 13.52
CA LYS A 92 -5.41 15.37 14.63
C LYS A 92 -5.11 14.20 15.56
N ARG A 93 -6.15 13.44 15.97
CA ARG A 93 -6.02 12.29 16.86
C ARG A 93 -5.17 11.18 16.24
N PHE A 94 -5.40 10.87 14.97
CA PHE A 94 -4.63 9.90 14.21
C PHE A 94 -3.16 10.34 14.03
N VAL A 95 -2.92 11.59 13.62
CA VAL A 95 -1.57 12.14 13.45
C VAL A 95 -0.79 12.14 14.78
N GLN A 96 -1.44 12.49 15.89
CA GLN A 96 -0.83 12.43 17.22
C GLN A 96 -0.43 11.00 17.60
N ARG A 97 -1.26 10.00 17.25
CA ARG A 97 -0.95 8.60 17.48
C ARG A 97 0.25 8.14 16.62
N VAL A 98 0.27 8.45 15.32
CA VAL A 98 1.42 8.17 14.43
C VAL A 98 2.73 8.73 15.01
N ARG A 99 2.73 10.00 15.44
CA ARG A 99 3.90 10.67 16.05
C ARG A 99 4.37 10.03 17.35
N LYS A 100 3.47 9.37 18.07
CA LYS A 100 3.77 8.67 19.32
C LYS A 100 4.41 7.32 19.08
N GLU A 101 3.84 6.54 18.14
CA GLU A 101 4.24 5.15 17.86
C GLU A 101 5.54 5.04 17.07
N ASN A 102 5.87 6.00 16.20
CA ASN A 102 7.05 5.91 15.35
C ASN A 102 7.88 7.20 15.37
N GLU A 103 9.14 7.07 15.77
CA GLU A 103 10.07 8.19 15.92
C GLU A 103 10.36 8.91 14.60
N LEU A 104 10.36 8.19 13.47
CA LEU A 104 10.57 8.77 12.14
C LEU A 104 9.53 9.84 11.83
N PHE A 105 8.27 9.61 12.23
CA PHE A 105 7.14 10.50 11.95
C PHE A 105 6.87 11.53 13.05
N ARG A 106 7.64 11.54 14.16
CA ARG A 106 7.40 12.41 15.33
C ARG A 106 7.58 13.91 15.03
N GLY A 107 8.45 14.23 14.08
CA GLY A 107 8.79 15.61 13.71
C GLY A 107 7.74 16.34 12.86
N TYR A 108 8.11 17.54 12.41
CA TYR A 108 7.36 18.37 11.46
C TYR A 108 8.05 18.43 10.09
N MET A 109 8.98 17.50 9.82
CA MET A 109 9.66 17.40 8.54
C MET A 109 8.78 16.66 7.54
N HIS A 110 8.99 16.89 6.24
CA HIS A 110 8.43 16.02 5.21
C HIS A 110 8.94 14.59 5.38
N GLN A 111 8.08 13.63 5.08
CA GLN A 111 8.35 12.20 5.20
C GLN A 111 7.95 11.51 3.90
N ASP A 112 8.48 10.31 3.69
CA ASP A 112 8.14 9.51 2.53
C ASP A 112 6.75 8.86 2.70
N ALA A 113 5.86 9.09 1.73
CA ALA A 113 4.52 8.50 1.74
C ALA A 113 4.56 6.96 1.64
N HIS A 114 5.57 6.39 0.98
CA HIS A 114 5.74 4.94 0.87
C HIS A 114 6.19 4.33 2.20
N GLU A 115 7.14 4.97 2.89
CA GLU A 115 7.55 4.56 4.24
C GLU A 115 6.37 4.62 5.22
N PHE A 116 5.55 5.67 5.14
CA PHE A 116 4.36 5.78 5.96
C PHE A 116 3.32 4.70 5.66
N LEU A 117 3.05 4.41 4.38
CA LEU A 117 2.13 3.33 3.99
C LEU A 117 2.62 1.98 4.52
N ASN A 118 3.90 1.67 4.35
CA ASN A 118 4.49 0.42 4.81
C ASN A 118 4.42 0.29 6.35
N PHE A 119 4.77 1.35 7.07
CA PHE A 119 4.61 1.41 8.53
C PHE A 119 3.15 1.17 8.94
N LEU A 120 2.20 1.88 8.33
CA LEU A 120 0.79 1.80 8.68
C LEU A 120 0.28 0.37 8.49
N LEU A 121 0.46 -0.24 7.31
CA LEU A 121 -0.07 -1.57 7.04
C LEU A 121 0.51 -2.64 7.98
N ASN A 122 1.82 -2.60 8.25
CA ASN A 122 2.46 -3.54 9.18
C ASN A 122 1.97 -3.34 10.63
N GLU A 123 1.85 -2.10 11.11
CA GLU A 123 1.34 -1.84 12.45
C GLU A 123 -0.11 -2.31 12.61
N LEU A 124 -0.96 -2.13 11.59
CA LEU A 124 -2.32 -2.66 11.60
C LEU A 124 -2.34 -4.20 11.67
N VAL A 125 -1.44 -4.87 10.95
CA VAL A 125 -1.28 -6.33 11.00
C VAL A 125 -0.90 -6.77 12.40
N ASP A 126 0.13 -6.16 12.99
CA ASP A 126 0.63 -6.52 14.31
C ASP A 126 -0.45 -6.37 15.39
N ILE A 127 -1.26 -5.30 15.33
CA ILE A 127 -2.39 -5.08 16.23
C ILE A 127 -3.42 -6.20 16.07
N LEU A 128 -3.83 -6.50 14.83
CA LEU A 128 -4.85 -7.53 14.54
C LEU A 128 -4.39 -8.95 14.93
N GLU A 129 -3.11 -9.26 14.75
CA GLU A 129 -2.54 -10.54 15.15
C GLU A 129 -2.47 -10.69 16.67
N LYS A 130 -2.12 -9.62 17.39
CA LYS A 130 -2.14 -9.57 18.86
C LYS A 130 -3.56 -9.77 19.39
N GLU A 131 -4.55 -9.07 18.83
CA GLU A 131 -5.96 -9.23 19.18
C GLU A 131 -6.46 -10.67 18.93
N SER A 132 -6.15 -11.24 17.76
CA SER A 132 -6.53 -12.62 17.44
C SER A 132 -5.88 -13.65 18.37
N SER A 133 -4.65 -13.40 18.79
CA SER A 133 -3.93 -14.29 19.71
C SER A 133 -4.48 -14.19 21.13
N ALA A 134 -4.83 -12.98 21.59
CA ALA A 134 -5.46 -12.75 22.88
C ALA A 134 -6.84 -13.43 22.98
N ALA A 135 -7.66 -13.34 21.93
CA ALA A 135 -8.98 -13.98 21.87
C ALA A 135 -8.90 -15.52 21.95
N LYS A 136 -7.83 -16.13 21.44
CA LYS A 136 -7.62 -17.59 21.54
C LYS A 136 -7.16 -18.05 22.92
N ASN A 137 -6.54 -17.15 23.70
CA ASN A 137 -6.00 -17.46 25.03
C ASN A 137 -7.01 -17.24 26.17
N HIS A 138 -8.20 -16.72 25.88
CA HIS A 138 -9.34 -16.67 26.79
C HIS A 138 -10.35 -17.79 26.45
N PRO A 139 -10.19 -19.02 26.97
CA PRO A 139 -11.26 -20.00 26.94
C PRO A 139 -12.31 -19.57 27.96
N GLU A 140 -13.53 -19.30 27.50
CA GLU A 140 -14.70 -19.27 28.37
C GLU A 140 -14.82 -20.61 29.11
N ASN A 141 -15.00 -20.54 30.43
CA ASN A 141 -15.36 -21.67 31.27
C ASN A 141 -16.72 -22.21 30.81
N SER A 142 -16.71 -23.22 29.94
CA SER A 142 -17.81 -24.19 29.85
C SER A 142 -17.30 -25.54 30.34
N SER A 143 -17.72 -25.89 31.55
CA SER A 143 -17.64 -27.23 32.13
C SER A 143 -18.14 -28.30 31.16
N SER A 144 -17.35 -29.37 30.96
CA SER A 144 -17.75 -30.75 31.30
C SER A 144 -16.70 -31.79 30.86
N GLU A 145 -16.31 -32.59 31.85
CA GLU A 145 -15.91 -34.00 31.80
C GLU A 145 -14.52 -34.43 31.29
N LYS A 146 -13.71 -34.78 32.30
CA LYS A 146 -12.52 -35.62 32.27
C LYS A 146 -12.85 -37.03 31.80
N ILE A 147 -12.11 -37.57 30.84
CA ILE A 147 -11.74 -39.00 30.82
C ILE A 147 -10.24 -39.13 30.49
N ALA A 148 -9.59 -40.03 31.23
CA ALA A 148 -8.14 -40.15 31.36
C ALA A 148 -7.46 -41.07 30.33
N ASN A 149 -6.18 -40.76 30.09
CA ASN A 149 -5.01 -41.61 29.84
C ASN A 149 -4.97 -42.60 28.65
N GLY A 150 -4.05 -42.32 27.72
CA GLY A 150 -3.30 -43.29 26.95
C GLY A 150 -1.94 -42.71 26.52
N PRO A 151 -0.80 -43.42 26.62
CA PRO A 151 0.51 -42.89 26.29
C PRO A 151 0.83 -43.10 24.80
N MET A 152 1.22 -42.04 24.09
CA MET A 152 1.92 -42.22 22.80
C MET A 152 2.92 -41.10 22.53
N ASN A 153 4.18 -41.55 22.47
CA ASN A 153 5.27 -41.18 21.58
C ASN A 153 5.35 -39.73 21.08
N GLY A 154 6.48 -39.11 21.44
CA GLY A 154 6.96 -37.87 20.84
C GLY A 154 7.09 -38.00 19.33
N GLN A 155 6.31 -37.20 18.62
CA GLN A 155 6.60 -36.75 17.28
C GLN A 155 6.56 -35.23 17.29
N ALA A 156 7.71 -34.63 16.98
CA ALA A 156 7.86 -33.21 16.76
C ALA A 156 7.09 -32.81 15.49
N ASN A 157 5.78 -32.59 15.63
CA ASN A 157 4.98 -31.90 14.62
C ASN A 157 5.19 -30.40 14.79
N GLY A 158 6.27 -29.90 14.19
CA GLY A 158 6.34 -28.51 13.74
C GLY A 158 5.34 -28.31 12.59
N GLY A 159 4.06 -28.35 12.91
CA GLY A 159 3.03 -27.92 11.98
C GLY A 159 3.28 -26.45 11.69
N LEU A 160 3.65 -26.14 10.44
CA LEU A 160 3.52 -24.81 9.87
C LEU A 160 2.07 -24.39 10.09
N LYS A 161 1.80 -23.67 11.17
CA LYS A 161 0.53 -22.96 11.34
C LYS A 161 0.44 -22.06 10.11
N GLU A 162 -0.60 -22.25 9.29
CA GLU A 162 -0.93 -21.24 8.29
C GLU A 162 -0.94 -19.87 9.00
N PRO A 163 -0.17 -18.88 8.51
CA PRO A 163 -0.15 -17.57 9.12
C PRO A 163 -1.58 -17.06 9.24
N LEU A 164 -1.92 -16.48 10.39
CA LEU A 164 -3.22 -15.87 10.61
C LEU A 164 -3.41 -14.72 9.62
N GLY A 165 -4.07 -14.99 8.49
CA GLY A 165 -4.33 -13.97 7.48
C GLY A 165 -5.35 -12.95 7.98
N THR A 166 -4.85 -11.85 8.57
CA THR A 166 -5.66 -10.66 8.88
C THR A 166 -6.35 -10.12 7.62
N TRP A 167 -7.38 -9.29 7.78
CA TRP A 167 -8.03 -8.68 6.61
C TRP A 167 -7.11 -7.69 5.88
N VAL A 168 -6.04 -7.19 6.50
CA VAL A 168 -4.98 -6.44 5.79
C VAL A 168 -4.25 -7.37 4.82
N HIS A 169 -3.86 -8.58 5.27
CA HIS A 169 -3.26 -9.58 4.39
C HIS A 169 -4.18 -9.99 3.25
N LYS A 170 -5.47 -10.17 3.51
CA LYS A 170 -6.44 -10.54 2.45
C LYS A 170 -6.55 -9.48 1.36
N ASN A 171 -6.39 -8.20 1.70
CA ASN A 171 -6.43 -7.10 0.75
C ASN A 171 -5.11 -6.94 -0.01
N PHE A 172 -4.00 -6.77 0.71
CA PHE A 172 -2.75 -6.28 0.11
C PHE A 172 -1.66 -7.35 -0.07
N GLN A 173 -1.79 -8.52 0.57
CA GLN A 173 -0.69 -9.48 0.55
C GLN A 173 -0.63 -10.27 -0.76
N GLY A 174 0.49 -10.14 -1.47
CA GLY A 174 0.91 -11.06 -2.51
C GLY A 174 2.05 -11.97 -2.05
N ILE A 175 2.46 -12.89 -2.93
CA ILE A 175 3.60 -13.79 -2.74
C ILE A 175 4.51 -13.67 -3.95
N LEU A 176 5.79 -13.44 -3.69
CA LEU A 176 6.89 -13.52 -4.66
C LEU A 176 7.63 -14.85 -4.48
N THR A 177 8.13 -15.41 -5.58
CA THR A 177 9.13 -16.50 -5.55
C THR A 177 10.44 -15.94 -6.06
N ASN A 178 11.45 -15.91 -5.19
CA ASN A 178 12.82 -15.56 -5.52
C ASN A 178 13.59 -16.85 -5.88
N GLU A 179 13.95 -16.99 -7.16
CA GLU A 179 14.64 -18.15 -7.68
C GLU A 179 16.08 -17.80 -8.02
N THR A 180 17.03 -18.60 -7.53
CA THR A 180 18.47 -18.48 -7.83
C THR A 180 18.99 -19.78 -8.42
N LYS A 181 19.52 -19.74 -9.64
CA LYS A 181 20.15 -20.86 -10.32
C LYS A 181 21.67 -20.67 -10.34
N CYS A 182 22.40 -21.59 -9.73
CA CYS A 182 23.85 -21.68 -9.84
C CYS A 182 24.28 -21.95 -11.28
N LEU A 183 25.18 -21.16 -11.86
CA LEU A 183 25.69 -21.41 -13.21
C LEU A 183 26.81 -22.46 -13.27
N ARG A 184 27.37 -22.87 -12.11
CA ARG A 184 28.40 -23.92 -12.05
C ARG A 184 27.83 -25.33 -11.86
N CYS A 185 26.90 -25.50 -10.92
CA CYS A 185 26.35 -26.81 -10.56
C CYS A 185 24.85 -26.96 -10.89
N GLU A 186 24.27 -25.95 -11.54
CA GLU A 186 22.88 -25.90 -12.00
C GLU A 186 21.81 -26.06 -10.92
N THR A 187 22.21 -26.03 -9.65
CA THR A 187 21.28 -26.13 -8.53
C THR A 187 20.43 -24.88 -8.45
N VAL A 188 19.12 -25.09 -8.42
CA VAL A 188 18.12 -24.04 -8.28
C VAL A 188 17.62 -24.02 -6.84
N THR A 189 17.66 -22.86 -6.21
CA THR A 189 16.99 -22.59 -4.95
C THR A 189 15.84 -21.63 -5.20
N ALA A 190 14.70 -21.88 -4.56
CA ALA A 190 13.54 -21.00 -4.63
C ALA A 190 13.06 -20.72 -3.21
N ARG A 191 12.72 -19.46 -2.93
CA ARG A 191 12.15 -19.03 -1.64
C ARG A 191 10.95 -18.14 -1.91
N ASP A 192 9.88 -18.42 -1.19
CA ASP A 192 8.68 -17.59 -1.24
C ASP A 192 8.76 -16.50 -0.18
N GLU A 193 8.41 -15.28 -0.56
CA GLU A 193 8.40 -14.09 0.30
C GLU A 193 7.07 -13.36 0.11
N THR A 194 6.45 -12.87 1.18
CA THR A 194 5.23 -12.08 1.12
C THR A 194 5.54 -10.60 0.89
N PHE A 195 4.60 -9.86 0.32
CA PHE A 195 4.71 -8.40 0.13
C PHE A 195 3.35 -7.73 0.26
N PHE A 196 3.33 -6.45 0.69
CA PHE A 196 2.15 -5.57 0.62
C PHE A 196 2.19 -4.60 -0.55
N ASP A 197 3.39 -4.31 -1.07
CA ASP A 197 3.61 -3.46 -2.23
C ASP A 197 4.76 -3.98 -3.09
N LEU A 198 4.75 -3.61 -4.36
CA LEU A 198 5.87 -3.82 -5.27
C LEU A 198 6.59 -2.49 -5.53
N SER A 199 7.79 -2.37 -4.97
CA SER A 199 8.68 -1.25 -5.25
C SER A 199 9.48 -1.51 -6.52
N VAL A 200 9.12 -0.85 -7.62
CA VAL A 200 9.71 -1.07 -8.95
C VAL A 200 10.71 0.00 -9.34
N ASP A 201 11.80 -0.43 -9.96
CA ASP A 201 12.76 0.46 -10.62
C ASP A 201 12.14 1.04 -11.90
N ILE A 202 12.45 2.31 -12.15
CA ILE A 202 11.88 3.08 -13.25
C ILE A 202 12.94 3.54 -14.25
N GLU A 203 12.51 3.65 -15.50
CA GLU A 203 13.35 4.07 -16.62
C GLU A 203 12.68 5.24 -17.35
N GLN A 204 13.48 6.03 -18.08
CA GLN A 204 12.98 7.18 -18.81
C GLN A 204 12.08 6.73 -19.97
N ASN A 205 10.90 7.35 -20.09
CA ASN A 205 9.92 7.06 -21.13
C ASN A 205 9.42 5.59 -21.13
N SER A 206 9.22 5.01 -19.95
CA SER A 206 8.73 3.64 -19.78
C SER A 206 7.23 3.57 -19.44
N SER A 207 6.76 2.36 -19.12
CA SER A 207 5.43 2.09 -18.57
C SER A 207 5.53 1.15 -17.36
N ILE A 208 4.49 1.13 -16.52
CA ILE A 208 4.37 0.18 -15.41
C ILE A 208 4.43 -1.27 -15.88
N THR A 209 3.77 -1.57 -17.01
CA THR A 209 3.85 -2.90 -17.62
C THR A 209 5.29 -3.28 -17.94
N SER A 210 6.10 -2.35 -18.46
CA SER A 210 7.52 -2.58 -18.72
C SER A 210 8.33 -2.72 -17.43
N CYS A 211 8.09 -1.86 -16.44
CA CYS A 211 8.76 -1.92 -15.14
C CYS A 211 8.50 -3.25 -14.41
N LEU A 212 7.27 -3.75 -14.41
CA LEU A 212 6.91 -5.04 -13.83
C LEU A 212 7.54 -6.21 -14.60
N LYS A 213 7.62 -6.12 -15.93
CA LYS A 213 8.33 -7.11 -16.74
C LYS A 213 9.83 -7.14 -16.40
N ASN A 214 10.46 -5.96 -16.23
CA ASN A 214 11.86 -5.85 -15.83
C ASN A 214 12.08 -6.35 -14.40
N PHE A 215 11.16 -6.07 -13.48
CA PHE A 215 11.17 -6.59 -12.10
C PHE A 215 11.22 -8.12 -12.06
N SER A 216 10.54 -8.79 -13.00
CA SER A 216 10.56 -10.26 -13.13
C SER A 216 11.57 -10.81 -14.13
N SER A 217 12.46 -9.96 -14.66
CA SER A 217 13.52 -10.40 -15.56
C SER A 217 14.62 -11.17 -14.82
N THR A 218 15.34 -12.03 -15.54
CA THR A 218 16.49 -12.74 -14.98
C THR A 218 17.70 -11.80 -14.94
N GLU A 219 18.23 -11.55 -13.74
CA GLU A 219 19.52 -10.89 -13.53
C GLU A 219 20.64 -11.92 -13.41
N THR A 220 21.86 -11.56 -13.84
CA THR A 220 23.04 -12.43 -13.71
C THR A 220 23.98 -11.88 -12.65
N LEU A 221 24.10 -12.61 -11.54
CA LEU A 221 25.01 -12.33 -10.43
C LEU A 221 26.42 -12.76 -10.82
N ASN A 222 27.31 -11.80 -11.02
CA ASN A 222 28.68 -12.02 -11.51
C ASN A 222 29.68 -11.06 -10.85
N ALA A 223 30.97 -11.23 -11.14
CA ALA A 223 32.07 -10.41 -10.58
C ALA A 223 32.01 -10.26 -9.05
N GLU A 224 31.70 -9.06 -8.55
CA GLU A 224 31.62 -8.72 -7.13
C GLU A 224 30.32 -9.20 -6.47
N ASP A 225 29.26 -9.43 -7.25
CA ASP A 225 27.93 -9.83 -6.80
C ASP A 225 27.70 -11.35 -6.81
N LYS A 226 28.78 -12.15 -6.85
CA LYS A 226 28.66 -13.62 -6.87
C LYS A 226 27.92 -14.13 -5.64
N PHE A 227 27.04 -15.12 -5.84
CA PHE A 227 26.27 -15.73 -4.76
C PHE A 227 27.04 -16.90 -4.14
N PHE A 228 26.86 -17.13 -2.84
CA PHE A 228 27.42 -18.33 -2.20
C PHE A 228 26.53 -19.54 -2.47
N CYS A 229 27.08 -20.56 -3.13
CA CYS A 229 26.35 -21.79 -3.44
C CYS A 229 26.66 -22.87 -2.39
N ASP A 230 25.67 -23.27 -1.60
CA ASP A 230 25.82 -24.31 -0.57
C ASP A 230 26.30 -25.65 -1.14
N LYS A 231 25.88 -26.01 -2.36
CA LYS A 231 26.33 -27.25 -3.02
C LYS A 231 27.77 -27.17 -3.54
N CYS A 232 28.24 -25.98 -3.95
CA CYS A 232 29.62 -25.79 -4.40
C CYS A 232 30.56 -25.38 -3.25
N CYS A 233 30.01 -25.09 -2.07
CA CYS A 233 30.70 -24.52 -0.91
C CYS A 233 31.61 -23.33 -1.27
N SER A 234 31.20 -22.47 -2.22
CA SER A 234 32.00 -21.36 -2.74
C SER A 234 31.14 -20.32 -3.48
N LEU A 235 31.70 -19.12 -3.68
CA LEU A 235 31.09 -18.07 -4.50
C LEU A 235 31.04 -18.47 -5.97
N GLN A 236 29.86 -18.41 -6.58
CA GLN A 236 29.59 -18.79 -7.95
C GLN A 236 28.81 -17.70 -8.68
N GLU A 237 28.85 -17.75 -10.01
CA GLU A 237 27.92 -16.97 -10.81
C GLU A 237 26.53 -17.61 -10.75
N ALA A 238 25.49 -16.78 -10.72
CA ALA A 238 24.09 -17.23 -10.69
C ALA A 238 23.23 -16.44 -11.65
N GLN A 239 22.10 -17.05 -12.00
CA GLN A 239 20.93 -16.34 -12.49
C GLN A 239 19.92 -16.20 -11.37
N LYS A 240 19.47 -14.98 -11.09
CA LYS A 240 18.43 -14.69 -10.09
C LYS A 240 17.22 -14.08 -10.78
N ARG A 241 16.02 -14.43 -10.33
CA ARG A 241 14.76 -13.86 -10.84
C ARG A 241 13.70 -13.83 -9.75
N MET A 242 12.87 -12.80 -9.77
CA MET A 242 11.73 -12.67 -8.87
C MET A 242 10.43 -12.82 -9.65
N LYS A 243 9.55 -13.70 -9.21
CA LYS A 243 8.27 -13.96 -9.89
C LYS A 243 7.12 -13.67 -8.95
N ILE A 244 6.06 -13.03 -9.45
CA ILE A 244 4.81 -12.95 -8.70
C ILE A 244 4.15 -14.33 -8.78
N LYS A 245 4.08 -15.00 -7.63
CA LYS A 245 3.46 -16.31 -7.46
C LYS A 245 1.97 -16.19 -7.16
N LYS A 246 1.62 -15.28 -6.25
CA LYS A 246 0.23 -14.94 -5.94
C LYS A 246 0.08 -13.43 -5.95
N PRO A 247 -0.74 -12.85 -6.85
CA PRO A 247 -0.98 -11.42 -6.82
C PRO A 247 -2.01 -11.06 -5.73
N PRO A 248 -1.94 -9.86 -5.12
CA PRO A 248 -2.87 -9.41 -4.09
C PRO A 248 -4.21 -8.97 -4.67
N HIS A 249 -5.26 -8.88 -3.85
CA HIS A 249 -6.54 -8.30 -4.31
C HIS A 249 -6.39 -6.81 -4.65
N ILE A 250 -5.65 -6.07 -3.82
CA ILE A 250 -5.25 -4.70 -4.04
C ILE A 250 -3.74 -4.67 -4.30
N LEU A 251 -3.36 -4.38 -5.54
CA LEU A 251 -1.98 -4.27 -5.95
C LEU A 251 -1.48 -2.85 -5.74
N VAL A 252 -0.57 -2.68 -4.79
CA VAL A 252 0.13 -1.41 -4.54
C VAL A 252 1.47 -1.45 -5.27
N ILE A 253 1.72 -0.45 -6.12
CA ILE A 253 2.98 -0.32 -6.86
C ILE A 253 3.63 1.01 -6.46
N HIS A 254 4.80 0.93 -5.85
CA HIS A 254 5.64 2.08 -5.54
C HIS A 254 6.68 2.28 -6.65
N LEU A 255 6.74 3.50 -7.20
CA LEU A 255 7.74 3.87 -8.20
C LEU A 255 8.96 4.45 -7.48
N LYS A 256 10.12 3.77 -7.57
CA LYS A 256 11.39 4.20 -6.96
C LYS A 256 11.94 5.46 -7.62
N ARG A 257 11.26 6.59 -7.40
CA ARG A 257 11.62 7.90 -7.96
C ARG A 257 12.75 8.55 -7.20
N PHE A 258 13.07 8.14 -5.99
CA PHE A 258 14.22 8.67 -5.26
C PHE A 258 15.39 7.69 -5.40
N LYS A 259 16.46 8.16 -6.07
CA LYS A 259 17.67 7.36 -6.28
C LYS A 259 18.87 8.10 -5.71
N TYR A 260 19.69 7.40 -4.94
CA TYR A 260 20.98 7.93 -4.49
C TYR A 260 21.94 8.00 -5.67
N ILE A 261 22.49 9.19 -5.91
CA ILE A 261 23.46 9.44 -6.97
C ILE A 261 24.83 9.62 -6.31
N GLU A 262 25.67 8.58 -6.37
CA GLU A 262 26.98 8.54 -5.71
C GLU A 262 27.86 9.73 -6.09
N GLN A 263 27.87 10.11 -7.38
CA GLN A 263 28.68 11.24 -7.87
C GLN A 263 28.27 12.58 -7.24
N LEU A 264 27.02 12.70 -6.78
CA LEU A 264 26.49 13.91 -6.14
C LEU A 264 26.41 13.79 -4.61
N GLY A 265 26.67 12.61 -4.04
CA GLY A 265 26.55 12.34 -2.61
C GLY A 265 25.15 12.60 -2.04
N ARG A 266 24.08 12.50 -2.86
CA ARG A 266 22.71 12.80 -2.44
C ARG A 266 21.64 12.05 -3.21
N ASN A 267 20.46 11.95 -2.63
CA ASN A 267 19.25 11.48 -3.29
C ASN A 267 18.74 12.51 -4.31
N LYS A 268 18.38 12.04 -5.51
CA LYS A 268 17.76 12.81 -6.58
C LYS A 268 16.39 12.21 -6.91
N LYS A 269 15.39 13.08 -7.11
CA LYS A 269 14.10 12.67 -7.68
C LYS A 269 14.24 12.45 -9.19
N LEU A 270 13.81 11.29 -9.67
CA LEU A 270 13.71 10.90 -11.05
C LEU A 270 12.34 11.39 -11.58
N SER A 271 12.38 12.45 -12.38
CA SER A 271 11.21 13.03 -13.06
C SER A 271 10.76 12.22 -14.28
N TYR A 272 11.14 10.95 -14.34
CA TYR A 272 10.96 10.14 -15.54
C TYR A 272 9.49 9.97 -15.91
N ARG A 273 9.22 10.02 -17.21
CA ARG A 273 7.89 9.68 -17.72
C ARG A 273 7.67 8.18 -17.65
N VAL A 274 6.78 7.76 -16.77
CA VAL A 274 6.36 6.37 -16.57
C VAL A 274 4.84 6.30 -16.74
N VAL A 275 4.37 5.65 -17.80
CA VAL A 275 2.95 5.48 -18.08
C VAL A 275 2.36 4.43 -17.16
N PHE A 276 1.31 4.78 -16.42
CA PHE A 276 0.48 3.82 -15.69
C PHE A 276 -0.90 3.75 -16.35
N PRO A 277 -1.29 2.60 -16.91
CA PRO A 277 -2.58 2.46 -17.58
C PRO A 277 -3.73 2.43 -16.56
N LEU A 278 -4.94 2.79 -16.98
CA LEU A 278 -6.12 2.67 -16.12
C LEU A 278 -6.48 1.21 -15.86
N GLU A 279 -6.22 0.33 -16.83
CA GLU A 279 -6.35 -1.11 -16.69
C GLU A 279 -4.99 -1.77 -16.87
N LEU A 280 -4.60 -2.60 -15.90
CA LEU A 280 -3.32 -3.28 -15.89
C LEU A 280 -3.55 -4.78 -15.95
N LYS A 281 -2.97 -5.40 -16.97
CA LYS A 281 -2.88 -6.86 -17.07
C LYS A 281 -1.56 -7.34 -16.47
N LEU A 282 -1.66 -8.09 -15.38
CA LEU A 282 -0.53 -8.68 -14.68
C LEU A 282 -0.40 -10.15 -15.07
N MET A 283 0.72 -10.48 -15.73
CA MET A 283 0.99 -11.85 -16.14
C MET A 283 1.39 -12.69 -14.92
N ASN A 284 0.58 -13.70 -14.59
CA ASN A 284 0.94 -14.68 -13.58
C ASN A 284 1.86 -15.73 -14.22
N THR A 285 3.10 -15.82 -13.73
CA THR A 285 4.11 -16.70 -14.31
C THR A 285 3.96 -18.18 -13.93
N LEU A 286 3.03 -18.52 -13.02
CA LEU A 286 2.90 -19.87 -12.47
C LEU A 286 1.56 -20.57 -12.75
N GLU A 287 0.45 -19.85 -12.93
CA GLU A 287 -0.89 -20.47 -12.99
C GLU A 287 -1.67 -20.21 -14.31
N ASP A 288 -1.03 -19.70 -15.37
CA ASP A 288 -1.64 -19.44 -16.70
C ASP A 288 -2.93 -18.56 -16.71
N ALA A 289 -3.33 -18.01 -15.57
CA ALA A 289 -4.42 -17.06 -15.43
C ALA A 289 -3.83 -15.65 -15.23
N ASP A 290 -3.93 -14.82 -16.27
CA ASP A 290 -3.62 -13.41 -16.17
C ASP A 290 -4.60 -12.73 -15.20
N SER A 291 -4.09 -11.85 -14.34
CA SER A 291 -4.92 -11.04 -13.44
C SER A 291 -5.09 -9.64 -14.03
N GLU A 292 -6.33 -9.18 -14.13
CA GLU A 292 -6.64 -7.82 -14.58
C GLU A 292 -6.91 -6.94 -13.38
N TYR A 293 -6.50 -5.68 -13.48
CA TYR A 293 -6.62 -4.70 -12.41
C TYR A 293 -7.08 -3.35 -12.95
N SER A 294 -7.86 -2.63 -12.16
CA SER A 294 -8.29 -1.26 -12.43
C SER A 294 -7.61 -0.28 -11.48
N LEU A 295 -7.01 0.79 -12.03
CA LEU A 295 -6.42 1.87 -11.25
C LEU A 295 -7.53 2.69 -10.60
N PHE A 296 -7.51 2.79 -9.28
CA PHE A 296 -8.47 3.60 -8.54
C PHE A 296 -7.82 4.71 -7.72
N SER A 297 -6.51 4.66 -7.44
CA SER A 297 -5.85 5.77 -6.75
C SER A 297 -4.38 5.92 -7.12
N VAL A 298 -3.92 7.18 -7.12
CA VAL A 298 -2.52 7.56 -7.33
C VAL A 298 -2.11 8.59 -6.29
N VAL A 299 -1.18 8.22 -5.42
CA VAL A 299 -0.44 9.18 -4.60
C VAL A 299 0.61 9.84 -5.47
N VAL A 300 0.63 11.17 -5.52
CA VAL A 300 1.54 11.98 -6.33
C VAL A 300 2.49 12.73 -5.41
N HIS A 301 3.77 12.71 -5.75
CA HIS A 301 4.74 13.60 -5.12
C HIS A 301 5.00 14.82 -6.01
N VAL A 302 4.84 16.01 -5.43
CA VAL A 302 5.10 17.33 -6.02
C VAL A 302 6.43 17.86 -5.49
N GLY A 303 7.26 18.45 -6.35
CA GLY A 303 8.56 19.00 -5.99
C GLY A 303 9.75 18.18 -6.48
N THR A 304 10.96 18.70 -6.27
CA THR A 304 12.19 18.25 -6.94
C THR A 304 13.10 17.37 -6.10
N GLY A 305 12.88 17.28 -4.78
CA GLY A 305 13.74 16.54 -3.86
C GLY A 305 12.93 15.64 -2.92
N PRO A 306 13.59 14.73 -2.20
CA PRO A 306 12.93 13.84 -1.24
C PRO A 306 12.53 14.55 0.07
N ASN A 307 13.33 15.54 0.49
CA ASN A 307 13.18 16.17 1.81
C ASN A 307 12.29 17.43 1.78
N HIS A 308 11.86 17.86 0.59
CA HIS A 308 11.05 19.04 0.37
C HIS A 308 10.12 18.75 -0.80
N GLY A 309 8.82 18.79 -0.55
CA GLY A 309 7.81 18.46 -1.53
C GLY A 309 6.43 18.48 -0.92
N HIS A 310 5.45 18.06 -1.70
CA HIS A 310 4.06 18.01 -1.27
C HIS A 310 3.41 16.75 -1.83
N TYR A 311 2.51 16.13 -1.08
CA TYR A 311 1.82 14.94 -1.55
C TYR A 311 0.34 15.23 -1.75
N VAL A 312 -0.17 14.80 -2.89
CA VAL A 312 -1.59 14.89 -3.24
C VAL A 312 -2.08 13.51 -3.66
N CYS A 313 -3.39 13.30 -3.68
CA CYS A 313 -3.98 12.00 -4.00
C CYS A 313 -5.05 12.14 -5.07
N LEU A 314 -4.92 11.34 -6.13
CA LEU A 314 -5.94 11.16 -7.16
C LEU A 314 -6.73 9.91 -6.80
N VAL A 315 -8.05 9.98 -6.95
CA VAL A 315 -8.95 8.87 -6.63
C VAL A 315 -10.05 8.78 -7.69
N LYS A 316 -10.30 7.57 -8.20
CA LYS A 316 -11.49 7.24 -8.96
C LYS A 316 -12.60 6.84 -7.99
N SER A 317 -13.67 7.61 -7.95
CA SER A 317 -14.89 7.25 -7.22
C SER A 317 -16.00 7.08 -8.23
N HIS A 318 -16.48 5.85 -8.41
CA HIS A 318 -17.45 5.52 -9.46
C HIS A 318 -16.92 5.94 -10.86
N ASN A 319 -17.57 6.93 -11.50
CA ASN A 319 -17.28 7.34 -12.87
C ASN A 319 -16.48 8.65 -12.99
N HIS A 320 -16.01 9.21 -11.88
CA HIS A 320 -15.27 10.47 -11.88
C HIS A 320 -13.99 10.39 -11.04
N TRP A 321 -13.03 11.23 -11.41
CA TRP A 321 -11.79 11.38 -10.68
C TRP A 321 -11.86 12.59 -9.75
N LEU A 322 -11.34 12.41 -8.55
CA LEU A 322 -11.19 13.41 -7.52
C LEU A 322 -9.71 13.66 -7.28
N PHE A 323 -9.36 14.93 -7.08
CA PHE A 323 -8.04 15.39 -6.68
C PHE A 323 -8.12 15.90 -5.24
N PHE A 324 -7.43 15.23 -4.34
CA PHE A 324 -7.32 15.56 -2.93
C PHE A 324 -5.96 16.22 -2.66
N ASP A 325 -6.01 17.49 -2.27
CA ASP A 325 -4.88 18.30 -1.84
C ASP A 325 -5.18 18.85 -0.45
N ASP A 326 -4.80 18.06 0.56
CA ASP A 326 -5.14 18.29 1.97
C ASP A 326 -6.63 18.62 2.16
N GLU A 327 -6.96 19.87 2.53
CA GLU A 327 -8.34 20.31 2.76
C GLU A 327 -9.16 20.43 1.46
N ASN A 328 -8.49 20.55 0.31
CA ASN A 328 -9.13 20.82 -0.96
C ASN A 328 -9.48 19.53 -1.69
N VAL A 329 -10.71 19.45 -2.17
CA VAL A 329 -11.19 18.34 -3.00
C VAL A 329 -11.83 18.90 -4.25
N GLU A 330 -11.28 18.53 -5.40
CA GLU A 330 -11.76 18.97 -6.71
C GLU A 330 -12.05 17.78 -7.62
N MET A 331 -13.00 17.95 -8.53
CA MET A 331 -13.19 17.00 -9.63
C MET A 331 -12.18 17.30 -10.72
N ILE A 332 -11.61 16.25 -11.31
CA ILE A 332 -10.74 16.35 -12.48
C ILE A 332 -11.20 15.40 -13.57
N ASP A 333 -10.85 15.71 -14.81
CA ASP A 333 -11.05 14.80 -15.94
C ASP A 333 -10.09 13.61 -15.86
N GLU A 334 -10.53 12.43 -16.31
CA GLU A 334 -9.66 11.23 -16.37
C GLU A 334 -8.39 11.47 -17.21
N SER A 335 -8.47 12.34 -18.23
CA SER A 335 -7.30 12.75 -19.02
C SER A 335 -6.22 13.47 -18.21
N ALA A 336 -6.60 14.16 -17.12
CA ALA A 336 -5.66 14.87 -16.25
C ALA A 336 -4.75 13.89 -15.49
N VAL A 337 -5.17 12.64 -15.26
CA VAL A 337 -4.34 11.58 -14.65
C VAL A 337 -3.04 11.37 -15.44
N GLN A 338 -3.07 11.57 -16.76
CA GLN A 338 -1.91 11.39 -17.64
C GLN A 338 -0.82 12.45 -17.43
N THR A 339 -1.17 13.61 -16.85
CA THR A 339 -0.21 14.68 -16.55
C THR A 339 0.77 14.29 -15.45
N PHE A 340 0.41 13.30 -14.63
CA PHE A 340 1.22 12.79 -13.52
C PHE A 340 2.15 11.64 -13.91
N PHE A 341 2.19 11.24 -15.19
CA PHE A 341 3.15 10.23 -15.67
C PHE A 341 4.61 10.68 -15.49
N GLY A 342 4.84 11.99 -15.47
CA GLY A 342 6.16 12.61 -15.42
C GLY A 342 6.60 13.16 -16.76
N SER A 343 7.88 13.45 -16.86
CA SER A 343 8.42 14.32 -17.89
C SER A 343 9.17 13.54 -18.96
N ALA A 344 8.79 13.73 -20.23
CA ALA A 344 9.46 13.10 -21.36
C ALA A 344 10.88 13.65 -21.60
N GLN A 345 11.13 14.86 -21.09
CA GLN A 345 12.41 15.57 -21.16
C GLN A 345 13.01 15.68 -19.76
N GLU A 346 14.34 15.62 -19.67
CA GLU A 346 15.07 15.71 -18.38
C GLU A 346 14.91 17.07 -17.69
N TYR A 347 14.62 18.12 -18.44
CA TYR A 347 14.42 19.49 -17.96
C TYR A 347 12.99 19.96 -18.23
N SER A 348 12.08 19.54 -17.37
CA SER A 348 10.66 19.92 -17.42
C SER A 348 10.31 20.68 -16.15
N SER A 349 9.42 21.67 -16.29
CA SER A 349 8.83 22.38 -15.15
C SER A 349 7.82 21.54 -14.39
N ASN A 350 7.35 20.41 -14.95
CA ASN A 350 6.46 19.50 -14.26
C ASN A 350 7.23 18.82 -13.12
N SER A 351 6.74 19.01 -11.90
CA SER A 351 7.31 18.43 -10.69
C SER A 351 6.37 17.42 -10.02
N GLU A 352 5.21 17.16 -10.61
CA GLU A 352 4.10 16.39 -10.07
C GLU A 352 4.10 15.00 -10.70
N HIS A 353 4.56 14.00 -9.95
CA HIS A 353 4.78 12.67 -10.49
C HIS A 353 4.07 11.62 -9.64
N GLY A 354 3.27 10.76 -10.27
CA GLY A 354 2.68 9.60 -9.63
C GLY A 354 3.75 8.77 -8.94
N TYR A 355 3.54 8.42 -7.69
CA TYR A 355 4.54 7.88 -6.78
C TYR A 355 4.14 6.51 -6.24
N ILE A 356 2.89 6.38 -5.77
CA ILE A 356 2.30 5.09 -5.36
C ILE A 356 1.00 4.92 -6.13
N LEU A 357 0.84 3.76 -6.75
CA LEU A 357 -0.34 3.41 -7.56
C LEU A 357 -1.12 2.31 -6.84
N PHE A 358 -2.43 2.48 -6.74
CA PHE A 358 -3.34 1.50 -6.16
C PHE A 358 -4.25 0.95 -7.25
N TYR A 359 -4.15 -0.35 -7.45
CA TYR A 359 -4.89 -1.12 -8.42
C TYR A 359 -5.77 -2.15 -7.71
N GLU A 360 -7.04 -2.25 -8.08
CA GLU A 360 -7.97 -3.26 -7.56
C GLU A 360 -8.18 -4.35 -8.59
N SER A 361 -8.13 -5.61 -8.16
CA SER A 361 -8.32 -6.78 -9.02
C SER A 361 -9.73 -6.76 -9.62
N ILE A 362 -9.81 -6.83 -10.95
CA ILE A 362 -11.06 -6.99 -11.69
C ILE A 362 -11.36 -8.49 -11.65
N THR A 363 -12.11 -8.90 -10.63
CA THR A 363 -12.59 -10.30 -10.56
C THR A 363 -13.51 -10.55 -11.75
N SER A 364 -13.08 -11.41 -12.68
CA SER A 364 -13.89 -11.92 -13.80
C SER A 364 -14.94 -12.92 -13.33
#